data_AF-A0A522DMI4-F1
#
_entry.id   AF-A0A522DMI4-F1
#
_cell.length_a   1.000
_cell.length_b   1.000
_cell.length_c   1.000
_cell.angle_alpha   90.00
_cell.angle_beta   90.00
_cell.angle_gamma   90.00
#
_symmetry.space_group_name_H-M   'P 1'
#
loop_
_entity.id
_entity.type
_entity.pdbx_description
1 polymer ?
#
loop_
_entity_poly.entity_id
_entity_poly.type
_entity_poly.pdbx_seq_one_letter_code
_entity_poly.pdbx_strand_id
1 'polypeptide(L)'
;MIIINTFDVKARKYRDRKEEAFLYFIDSLTGMIREDLKRAYNNEAEVIKGVTQLSWGGGRSIVYSLIKEKNAAYAIVITSFDIFFEQTGVEVTKTDDGKDRTASYDICSMIGYSFYSNDSLIKETTVKECRFHSHRKVVSGLLSGGPGVASNKKDAIEIMRINVGWFLRYYIFRENN
;
A
#
# COMPACT_ATOMS: atom_id res chain seq x y z
N MET A 1 14.08 10.48 11.58
CA MET A 1 12.69 10.46 11.03
C MET A 1 12.00 9.23 11.58
N ILE A 2 10.68 9.22 11.73
CA ILE A 2 9.93 8.02 12.12
C ILE A 2 8.93 7.60 11.04
N ILE A 3 8.65 6.30 10.95
CA ILE A 3 7.61 5.71 10.11
C ILE A 3 6.59 5.09 11.04
N ILE A 4 5.33 5.50 10.97
CA ILE A 4 4.25 4.99 11.80
C ILE A 4 3.34 4.13 10.94
N ASN A 5 3.26 2.84 11.27
CA ASN A 5 2.32 1.93 10.64
C ASN A 5 1.04 1.86 11.46
N THR A 6 -0.07 2.33 10.88
CA THR A 6 -1.39 2.37 11.51
C THR A 6 -2.29 1.23 11.04
N PHE A 7 -1.81 0.42 10.10
CA PHE A 7 -2.59 -0.63 9.49
C PHE A 7 -2.70 -1.84 10.42
N ASP A 8 -3.91 -2.05 10.96
CA ASP A 8 -4.23 -3.22 11.75
C ASP A 8 -4.75 -4.34 10.83
N VAL A 9 -3.87 -5.28 10.50
CA VAL A 9 -4.22 -6.45 9.69
C VAL A 9 -5.27 -7.32 10.39
N LYS A 10 -5.22 -7.43 11.73
CA LYS A 10 -6.12 -8.27 12.53
C LYS A 10 -7.53 -7.71 12.61
N ALA A 11 -7.67 -6.39 12.57
CA ALA A 11 -8.99 -5.72 12.54
C ALA A 11 -9.74 -5.97 11.22
N ARG A 12 -9.03 -6.31 10.14
CA ARG A 12 -9.64 -6.67 8.86
C ARG A 12 -10.01 -8.15 8.91
N LYS A 13 -11.29 -8.48 8.68
CA LYS A 13 -11.80 -9.86 8.57
C LYS A 13 -11.25 -10.57 7.33
N TYR A 14 -9.95 -10.85 7.30
CA TYR A 14 -9.30 -11.65 6.28
C TYR A 14 -9.46 -13.15 6.60
N ARG A 15 -9.47 -14.01 5.57
CA ARG A 15 -9.27 -15.46 5.77
C ARG A 15 -7.80 -15.69 6.15
N ASP A 16 -7.47 -16.57 7.08
CA ASP A 16 -6.15 -16.72 7.73
C ASP A 16 -4.92 -16.58 6.79
N ARG A 17 -4.92 -17.24 5.62
CA ARG A 17 -3.81 -17.15 4.64
C ARG A 17 -3.57 -15.74 4.06
N LYS A 18 -4.56 -14.86 4.11
CA LYS A 18 -4.44 -13.47 3.68
C LYS A 18 -3.85 -12.59 4.79
N GLU A 19 -4.06 -12.92 6.06
CA GLU A 19 -3.49 -12.16 7.18
C GLU A 19 -1.96 -12.20 7.14
N GLU A 20 -1.36 -13.40 7.04
CA GLU A 20 0.10 -13.56 6.97
C GLU A 20 0.70 -12.83 5.77
N ALA A 21 0.02 -12.89 4.61
CA ALA A 21 0.47 -12.18 3.41
C ALA A 21 0.46 -10.65 3.62
N PHE A 22 -0.59 -10.10 4.23
CA PHE A 22 -0.68 -8.66 4.48
C PHE A 22 0.29 -8.18 5.56
N LEU A 23 0.56 -8.99 6.59
CA LEU A 23 1.63 -8.73 7.55
C LEU A 23 3.00 -8.68 6.87
N TYR A 24 3.28 -9.65 5.98
CA TYR A 24 4.50 -9.65 5.19
C TYR A 24 4.60 -8.40 4.28
N PHE A 25 3.50 -8.00 3.65
CA PHE A 25 3.50 -6.82 2.79
C PHE A 25 3.71 -5.53 3.58
N ILE A 26 3.05 -5.33 4.72
CA ILE A 26 3.21 -4.10 5.50
C ILE A 26 4.62 -3.97 6.09
N ASP A 27 5.22 -5.09 6.51
CA ASP A 27 6.62 -5.12 6.93
C ASP A 27 7.56 -4.80 5.77
N SER A 28 7.28 -5.34 4.59
CA SER A 28 8.05 -5.02 3.39
C SER A 28 7.91 -3.55 2.99
N LEU A 29 6.71 -2.96 3.10
CA LEU A 29 6.44 -1.55 2.81
C LEU A 29 7.31 -0.64 3.68
N THR A 30 7.26 -0.84 5.00
CA THR A 30 8.05 -0.03 5.94
C THR A 30 9.56 -0.22 5.73
N GLY A 31 9.98 -1.44 5.39
CA GLY A 31 11.35 -1.74 4.98
C GLY A 31 11.80 -0.94 3.75
N MET A 32 10.98 -0.93 2.69
CA MET A 32 11.27 -0.17 1.46
C MET A 32 11.37 1.34 1.71
N ILE A 33 10.44 1.91 2.49
CA ILE A 33 10.48 3.34 2.83
C ILE A 33 11.77 3.66 3.59
N ARG A 34 12.14 2.84 4.58
CA ARG A 34 13.36 3.04 5.37
C ARG A 34 14.62 2.96 4.50
N GLU A 35 14.70 1.97 3.61
CA GLU A 35 15.83 1.83 2.67
C GLU A 35 15.97 3.05 1.75
N ASP A 36 14.85 3.55 1.20
CA ASP A 36 14.85 4.71 0.30
C ASP A 36 15.24 5.99 1.03
N LEU A 37 14.75 6.21 2.25
CA LEU A 37 15.14 7.35 3.09
C LEU A 37 16.62 7.31 3.48
N LYS A 38 17.13 6.13 3.85
CA LYS A 38 18.55 5.95 4.17
C LYS A 38 19.42 6.27 2.95
N ARG A 39 19.01 5.83 1.76
CA ARG A 39 19.73 6.14 0.52
C ARG A 39 19.71 7.62 0.16
N ALA A 40 18.56 8.30 0.34
CA ALA A 40 18.41 9.70 -0.03
C ALA A 40 19.06 10.68 0.95
N TYR A 41 18.98 10.41 2.25
CA TYR A 41 19.34 11.37 3.31
C TYR A 41 20.38 10.86 4.31
N ASN A 42 20.90 9.64 4.13
CA ASN A 42 21.78 8.97 5.10
C ASN A 42 21.18 8.92 6.52
N ASN A 43 19.85 8.84 6.62
CA ASN A 43 19.10 8.87 7.87
C ASN A 43 18.43 7.51 8.12
N GLU A 44 18.64 6.93 9.29
CA GLU A 44 17.93 5.72 9.70
C GLU A 44 16.56 6.09 10.26
N ALA A 45 15.50 5.75 9.51
CA ALA A 45 14.14 5.91 9.99
C ALA A 45 13.76 4.77 10.96
N GLU A 46 13.27 5.11 12.15
CA GLU A 46 12.70 4.15 13.10
C GLU A 46 11.26 3.82 12.69
N VAL A 47 10.90 2.54 12.74
CA VAL A 47 9.53 2.06 12.43
C VAL A 47 8.77 1.81 13.73
N ILE A 48 7.69 2.56 13.94
CA ILE A 48 6.75 2.39 15.05
C ILE A 48 5.56 1.59 14.54
N LYS A 49 5.37 0.37 15.07
CA LYS A 49 4.27 -0.53 14.72
C LYS A 49 3.16 -0.48 15.77
N GLY A 50 1.94 -0.85 15.38
CA GLY A 50 0.84 -1.10 16.33
C GLY A 50 0.06 0.15 16.79
N VAL A 51 0.18 1.27 16.08
CA VAL A 51 -0.54 2.50 16.41
C VAL A 51 -1.91 2.50 15.73
N THR A 52 -2.93 1.91 16.37
CA THR A 52 -4.25 1.69 15.76
C THR A 52 -5.29 2.78 16.06
N GLN A 53 -5.00 3.69 16.99
CA GLN A 53 -5.95 4.69 17.52
C GLN A 53 -6.09 5.97 16.67
N LEU A 54 -5.48 6.03 15.49
CA LEU A 54 -5.38 7.27 14.71
C LEU A 54 -6.68 7.66 13.97
N SER A 55 -7.69 6.80 13.98
CA SER A 55 -8.94 6.94 13.23
C SER A 55 -10.00 7.85 13.87
N TRP A 56 -9.82 8.31 15.12
CA TRP A 56 -10.84 9.06 15.86
C TRP A 56 -10.34 10.43 16.34
N GLY A 57 -10.41 11.48 15.52
CA GLY A 57 -10.35 12.92 15.92
C GLY A 57 -9.08 13.46 16.60
N GLY A 58 -8.35 12.64 17.37
CA GLY A 58 -7.12 12.92 18.09
C GLY A 58 -5.90 12.16 17.52
N GLY A 59 -6.02 11.54 16.34
CA GLY A 59 -4.88 10.81 15.76
C GLY A 59 -3.65 11.70 15.55
N ARG A 60 -3.84 12.97 15.18
CA ARG A 60 -2.74 13.91 14.96
C ARG A 60 -1.94 14.19 16.24
N SER A 61 -2.58 14.29 17.41
CA SER A 61 -1.87 14.56 18.67
C SER A 61 -0.99 13.39 19.11
N ILE A 62 -1.39 12.15 18.78
CA ILE A 62 -0.56 10.95 18.97
C ILE A 62 0.67 11.01 18.06
N VAL A 63 0.50 11.37 16.78
CA VAL A 63 1.63 11.51 15.84
C VAL A 63 2.62 12.57 16.35
N TYR A 64 2.17 13.75 16.72
CA TYR A 64 3.05 14.80 17.26
C TYR A 64 3.75 14.39 18.56
N SER A 65 3.04 13.68 19.44
CA SER A 65 3.63 13.14 20.68
C SER A 65 4.75 12.15 20.37
N LEU A 66 4.52 11.22 19.42
CA LEU A 66 5.53 10.24 19.00
C LEU A 66 6.74 10.91 18.34
N ILE A 67 6.52 11.93 17.51
CA ILE A 67 7.62 12.72 16.92
C ILE A 67 8.49 13.33 18.01
N LYS A 68 7.87 13.96 19.03
CA LYS A 68 8.58 14.56 20.17
C LYS A 68 9.30 13.51 21.03
N GLU A 69 8.62 12.43 21.40
CA GLU A 69 9.17 11.34 22.22
C GLU A 69 10.42 10.74 21.57
N LYS A 70 10.37 10.56 20.24
CA LYS A 70 11.47 9.97 19.47
C LYS A 70 12.50 10.99 18.99
N ASN A 71 12.38 12.26 19.40
CA ASN A 71 13.23 13.36 18.96
C ASN A 71 13.42 13.38 17.42
N ALA A 72 12.34 13.10 16.69
CA ALA A 72 12.33 13.10 15.24
C ALA A 72 11.93 14.47 14.72
N ALA A 73 12.40 14.85 13.52
CA ALA A 73 11.97 16.07 12.86
C ALA A 73 10.66 15.88 12.05
N TYR A 74 10.43 14.65 11.58
CA TYR A 74 9.33 14.31 10.69
C TYR A 74 8.81 12.90 10.93
N ALA A 75 7.53 12.68 10.59
CA ALA A 75 6.91 11.36 10.52
C ALA A 75 6.26 11.08 9.17
N ILE A 76 6.40 9.84 8.69
CA ILE A 76 5.57 9.27 7.61
C ILE A 76 4.59 8.30 8.25
N VAL A 77 3.30 8.50 8.04
CA VAL A 77 2.23 7.67 8.59
C VAL A 77 1.56 6.91 7.46
N ILE A 78 1.52 5.58 7.54
CA ILE A 78 0.78 4.74 6.60
C ILE A 78 -0.66 4.62 7.09
N THR A 79 -1.57 5.39 6.49
CA THR A 79 -2.97 5.54 6.96
C THR A 79 -3.91 4.50 6.38
N SER A 80 -3.59 3.96 5.21
CA SER A 80 -4.32 2.85 4.60
C SER A 80 -3.39 2.02 3.73
N PHE A 81 -3.70 0.74 3.59
CA PHE A 81 -2.92 -0.20 2.80
C PHE A 81 -3.84 -1.24 2.18
N ASP A 82 -3.80 -1.36 0.86
CA ASP A 82 -4.47 -2.44 0.15
C ASP A 82 -3.71 -2.85 -1.11
N ILE A 83 -3.64 -4.16 -1.34
CA ILE A 83 -3.11 -4.76 -2.56
C ILE A 83 -4.18 -5.72 -3.06
N PHE A 84 -4.59 -5.55 -4.31
CA PHE A 84 -5.71 -6.30 -4.88
C PHE A 84 -5.56 -6.49 -6.38
N PHE A 85 -6.36 -7.42 -6.91
CA PHE A 85 -6.53 -7.58 -8.35
C PHE A 85 -7.80 -6.89 -8.79
N GLU A 86 -7.68 -5.95 -9.72
CA GLU A 86 -8.78 -5.23 -10.35
C GLU A 86 -9.11 -5.90 -11.69
N GLN A 87 -10.37 -6.29 -11.91
CA GLN A 87 -10.79 -6.79 -13.21
C GLN A 87 -10.96 -5.61 -14.17
N THR A 88 -10.14 -5.53 -15.21
CA THR A 88 -10.10 -4.39 -16.13
C THR A 88 -10.96 -4.58 -17.37
N GLY A 89 -11.32 -5.82 -17.71
CA GLY A 89 -12.18 -6.08 -18.86
C GLY A 89 -12.60 -7.54 -18.99
N VAL A 90 -13.62 -7.77 -19.82
CA VAL A 90 -14.04 -9.10 -20.25
C VAL A 90 -14.26 -9.05 -21.76
N GLU A 91 -13.41 -9.77 -22.49
CA GLU A 91 -13.56 -9.99 -23.91
C GLU A 91 -14.50 -11.17 -24.16
N VAL A 92 -15.40 -11.04 -25.14
CA VAL A 92 -16.35 -12.09 -25.50
C VAL A 92 -16.19 -12.41 -26.99
N THR A 93 -15.77 -13.63 -27.28
CA THR A 93 -15.59 -14.11 -28.66
C THR A 93 -16.70 -15.11 -28.96
N LYS A 94 -17.43 -14.89 -30.05
CA LYS A 94 -18.37 -15.89 -30.56
C LYS A 94 -17.60 -17.03 -31.22
N THR A 95 -17.94 -18.25 -30.86
CA THR A 95 -17.42 -19.48 -31.46
C THR A 95 -18.58 -20.29 -32.02
N ASP A 96 -18.29 -21.26 -32.91
CA ASP A 96 -19.33 -22.10 -33.52
C ASP A 96 -20.13 -22.89 -32.47
N ASP A 97 -19.49 -23.21 -31.33
CA ASP A 97 -20.08 -23.91 -30.19
C ASP A 97 -20.64 -22.99 -29.08
N GLY A 98 -20.56 -21.65 -29.23
CA GLY A 98 -21.11 -20.70 -28.26
C GLY A 98 -20.35 -19.39 -28.07
N LYS A 99 -20.00 -19.07 -26.82
CA LYS A 99 -19.30 -17.83 -26.43
C LYS A 99 -18.15 -18.14 -25.49
N ASP A 100 -16.93 -17.86 -25.96
CA ASP A 100 -15.75 -17.81 -25.12
C ASP A 100 -15.66 -16.44 -24.44
N ARG A 101 -15.27 -16.43 -23.16
CA ARG A 101 -15.04 -15.18 -22.42
C ARG A 101 -13.67 -15.20 -21.79
N THR A 102 -12.95 -14.10 -21.91
CA THR A 102 -11.61 -13.91 -21.32
C THR A 102 -11.63 -12.68 -20.45
N ALA A 103 -11.37 -12.83 -19.16
CA ALA A 103 -11.27 -11.71 -18.21
C ALA A 103 -9.81 -11.28 -18.03
N SER A 104 -9.58 -9.97 -18.00
CA SER A 104 -8.27 -9.34 -17.76
C SER A 104 -8.20 -8.75 -16.35
N TYR A 105 -7.01 -8.82 -15.76
CA TYR A 105 -6.75 -8.39 -14.40
C TYR A 105 -5.47 -7.57 -14.31
N ASP A 106 -5.56 -6.48 -13.56
CA ASP A 106 -4.44 -5.67 -13.13
C ASP A 106 -4.16 -5.96 -11.66
N ILE A 107 -2.88 -5.97 -11.29
CA ILE A 107 -2.49 -5.90 -9.88
C ILE A 107 -2.37 -4.43 -9.49
N CYS A 108 -3.02 -4.05 -8.39
CA CYS A 108 -3.06 -2.70 -7.89
C CYS A 108 -2.51 -2.60 -6.47
N SER A 109 -1.81 -1.51 -6.20
CA SER A 109 -1.40 -1.07 -4.87
C SER A 109 -2.04 0.28 -4.56
N MET A 110 -2.78 0.35 -3.46
CA MET A 110 -3.41 1.58 -2.98
C MET A 110 -2.97 1.83 -1.54
N ILE A 111 -2.16 2.87 -1.34
CA ILE A 111 -1.53 3.17 -0.06
C ILE A 111 -1.79 4.64 0.29
N GLY A 112 -2.34 4.85 1.48
CA GLY A 112 -2.52 6.18 2.07
C GLY A 112 -1.30 6.56 2.90
N TYR A 113 -0.83 7.77 2.70
CA TYR A 113 0.31 8.35 3.41
C TYR A 113 -0.06 9.72 3.97
N SER A 114 0.42 9.99 5.18
CA SER A 114 0.41 11.33 5.76
C SER A 114 1.82 11.68 6.25
N PHE A 115 2.33 12.84 5.85
CA PHE A 115 3.65 13.35 6.18
C PHE A 115 3.53 14.53 7.14
N TYR A 116 4.21 14.46 8.27
CA TYR A 116 4.10 15.43 9.36
C TYR A 116 5.46 16.04 9.72
N SER A 117 5.45 17.31 10.11
CA SER A 117 6.49 17.94 10.95
C SER A 117 6.12 17.79 12.44
N ASN A 118 6.93 18.39 13.31
CA ASN A 118 6.70 18.44 14.76
C ASN A 118 5.34 19.05 15.18
N ASP A 119 4.73 19.87 14.33
CA ASP A 119 3.58 20.72 14.66
C ASP A 119 2.51 20.78 13.57
N SER A 120 2.78 20.26 12.37
CA SER A 120 1.87 20.35 11.23
C SER A 120 1.79 19.06 10.43
N LEU A 121 0.63 18.84 9.82
CA LEU A 121 0.46 17.92 8.70
C LEU A 121 0.94 18.64 7.44
N ILE A 122 2.06 18.20 6.87
CA ILE A 122 2.61 18.75 5.64
C ILE A 122 1.80 18.24 4.44
N LYS A 123 1.52 16.92 4.41
CA LYS A 123 0.84 16.30 3.28
C LYS A 123 0.01 15.12 3.70
N GLU A 124 -1.16 14.95 3.08
CA GLU A 124 -1.94 13.71 3.10
C GLU A 124 -2.30 13.34 1.67
N THR A 125 -2.10 12.08 1.30
CA THR A 125 -2.35 11.59 -0.06
C THR A 125 -2.59 10.10 -0.07
N THR A 126 -3.32 9.64 -1.08
CA THR A 126 -3.45 8.21 -1.41
C THR A 126 -2.87 7.99 -2.79
N VAL A 127 -1.87 7.11 -2.89
CA VAL A 127 -1.26 6.74 -4.16
C VAL A 127 -1.87 5.40 -4.60
N LYS A 128 -2.48 5.37 -5.79
CA LYS A 128 -2.96 4.14 -6.45
C LYS A 128 -2.10 3.89 -7.69
N GLU A 129 -1.45 2.73 -7.74
CA GLU A 129 -0.67 2.27 -8.89
C GLU A 129 -1.21 0.92 -9.34
N CYS A 130 -1.43 0.74 -10.64
CA CYS A 130 -1.90 -0.52 -11.23
C CYS A 130 -1.04 -0.92 -12.42
N ARG A 131 -0.88 -2.22 -12.62
CA ARG A 131 -0.19 -2.81 -13.77
C ARG A 131 -0.95 -4.03 -14.24
N PHE A 132 -1.06 -4.20 -15.56
CA PHE A 132 -1.55 -5.44 -16.15
C PHE A 132 -0.80 -6.65 -15.58
N HIS A 133 -1.54 -7.68 -15.20
CA HIS A 133 -0.98 -8.91 -14.67
C HIS A 133 -1.31 -10.12 -15.55
N SER A 134 -2.59 -10.40 -15.77
CA SER A 134 -2.98 -11.61 -16.50
C SER A 134 -4.36 -11.53 -17.13
N HIS A 135 -4.61 -12.47 -18.03
CA HIS A 135 -5.93 -12.80 -18.53
C HIS A 135 -6.24 -14.29 -18.29
N ARG A 136 -7.51 -14.67 -18.26
CA ARG A 136 -7.91 -16.10 -18.23
C ARG A 136 -9.30 -16.31 -18.81
N LYS A 137 -9.56 -17.51 -19.31
CA LYS A 137 -10.91 -17.92 -19.72
C LYS A 137 -11.83 -18.01 -18.49
N VAL A 138 -13.06 -17.50 -18.63
CA VAL A 138 -14.05 -17.49 -17.56
C VAL A 138 -15.40 -17.96 -18.07
N VAL A 139 -16.14 -18.69 -17.23
CA VAL A 139 -17.49 -19.14 -17.58
C VAL A 139 -18.46 -17.95 -17.62
N SER A 140 -18.26 -16.99 -16.72
CA SER A 140 -19.02 -15.74 -16.64
C SER A 140 -18.13 -14.59 -16.19
N GLY A 141 -18.28 -13.42 -16.83
CA GLY A 141 -17.56 -12.20 -16.46
C GLY A 141 -18.02 -11.56 -15.14
N LEU A 142 -19.16 -12.01 -14.58
CA LEU A 142 -19.73 -11.49 -13.33
C LEU A 142 -19.17 -12.17 -12.06
N LEU A 143 -18.59 -13.37 -12.19
CA LEU A 143 -18.16 -14.21 -11.06
C LEU A 143 -16.69 -14.63 -11.16
N SER A 144 -15.93 -13.95 -12.00
CA SER A 144 -14.54 -14.27 -12.26
C SER A 144 -13.65 -13.71 -11.14
N GLY A 145 -13.59 -14.41 -10.01
CA GLY A 145 -12.74 -14.05 -8.87
C GLY A 145 -11.26 -14.02 -9.25
N GLY A 146 -10.63 -12.85 -9.20
CA GLY A 146 -9.28 -12.62 -9.70
C GLY A 146 -8.18 -13.46 -9.01
N PRO A 147 -6.93 -13.36 -9.49
CA PRO A 147 -5.80 -14.04 -8.86
C PRO A 147 -5.70 -13.73 -7.36
N GLY A 148 -5.11 -14.64 -6.59
CA GLY A 148 -4.89 -14.43 -5.16
C GLY A 148 -3.63 -13.61 -4.91
N VAL A 149 -3.71 -12.51 -4.17
CA VAL A 149 -2.53 -11.68 -3.82
C VAL A 149 -1.49 -12.47 -3.03
N ALA A 150 -1.94 -13.33 -2.11
CA ALA A 150 -1.04 -14.21 -1.34
C ALA A 150 -0.24 -15.19 -2.21
N SER A 151 -0.75 -15.54 -3.39
CA SER A 151 -0.06 -16.41 -4.36
C SER A 151 0.86 -15.63 -5.30
N ASN A 152 0.68 -14.32 -5.42
CA ASN A 152 1.42 -13.43 -6.32
C ASN A 152 2.23 -12.39 -5.51
N LYS A 153 2.93 -12.85 -4.46
CA LYS A 153 3.68 -11.97 -3.54
C LYS A 153 4.73 -11.13 -4.24
N LYS A 154 5.40 -11.68 -5.26
CA LYS A 154 6.46 -10.96 -6.01
C LYS A 154 5.89 -9.74 -6.72
N ASP A 155 4.80 -9.92 -7.46
CA ASP A 155 4.12 -8.82 -8.16
C ASP A 155 3.57 -7.79 -7.16
N ALA A 156 3.00 -8.25 -6.04
CA ALA A 156 2.53 -7.36 -4.97
C ALA A 156 3.66 -6.46 -4.44
N ILE A 157 4.83 -7.03 -4.15
CA ILE A 157 6.01 -6.29 -3.70
C ILE A 157 6.52 -5.32 -4.77
N GLU A 158 6.49 -5.72 -6.04
CA GLU A 158 6.95 -4.87 -7.13
C GLU A 158 6.06 -3.63 -7.33
N ILE A 159 4.74 -3.81 -7.36
CA ILE A 159 3.80 -2.68 -7.50
C ILE A 159 3.83 -1.77 -6.27
N MET A 160 4.08 -2.33 -5.08
CA MET A 160 4.31 -1.54 -3.86
C MET A 160 5.57 -0.69 -3.95
N ARG A 161 6.67 -1.25 -4.46
CA ARG A 161 7.93 -0.50 -4.62
C ARG A 161 7.77 0.69 -5.57
N ILE A 162 7.01 0.52 -6.65
CA ILE A 162 6.65 1.60 -7.57
C ILE A 162 5.86 2.69 -6.83
N ASN A 163 4.83 2.29 -6.09
CA ASN A 163 3.98 3.19 -5.29
C ASN A 163 4.79 4.01 -4.26
N VAL A 164 5.66 3.36 -3.49
CA VAL A 164 6.57 4.04 -2.53
C VAL A 164 7.48 5.03 -3.26
N GLY A 165 8.04 4.63 -4.40
CA GLY A 165 8.88 5.48 -5.22
C GLY A 165 8.17 6.77 -5.66
N TRP A 166 6.90 6.67 -6.08
CA TRP A 166 6.07 7.84 -6.39
C TRP A 166 5.85 8.72 -5.17
N PHE A 167 5.47 8.13 -4.04
CA PHE A 167 5.24 8.90 -2.82
C PHE A 167 6.47 9.70 -2.39
N LEU A 168 7.63 9.04 -2.27
CA LEU A 168 8.85 9.66 -1.78
C LEU A 168 9.39 10.73 -2.73
N ARG A 169 9.46 10.44 -4.04
CA ARG A 169 10.02 11.38 -5.02
C ARG A 169 9.18 12.65 -5.17
N TYR A 170 7.86 12.51 -5.21
CA TYR A 170 6.98 13.63 -5.53
C TYR A 170 6.61 14.47 -4.30
N TYR A 171 6.53 13.86 -3.12
CA TYR A 171 6.01 14.54 -1.94
C TYR A 171 7.03 14.75 -0.82
N ILE A 172 8.16 14.03 -0.82
CA ILE A 172 9.18 14.22 0.22
C ILE A 172 10.45 14.84 -0.35
N PHE A 173 11.01 14.27 -1.42
CA PHE A 173 12.31 14.72 -1.93
C PHE A 173 12.23 16.05 -2.68
N ARG A 174 11.05 16.41 -3.19
CA ARG A 174 10.83 17.66 -3.91
C ARG A 174 10.56 18.87 -3.02
N GLU A 175 10.04 18.66 -1.80
CA GLU A 175 9.76 19.76 -0.87
C GLU A 175 10.96 20.15 0.01
N ASN A 176 12.09 19.42 -0.10
CA ASN A 176 13.30 19.63 0.69
C ASN A 176 14.52 20.10 -0.15
N ASN A 177 14.32 20.45 -1.43
CA ASN A 177 15.31 21.08 -2.31
C ASN A 177 14.77 22.43 -2.77
#